data_AF-A0A9D1TV94-F1
#
_entry.id   AF-A0A9D1TV94-F1
#
_cell.length_a   1.000
_cell.length_b   1.000
_cell.length_c   1.000
_cell.angle_alpha   90.00
_cell.angle_beta   90.00
_cell.angle_gamma   90.00
#
_symmetry.space_group_name_H-M   'P 1'
#
loop_
_entity.id
_entity.type
_entity.pdbx_description
1 polymer ?
#
loop_
_entity_poly.entity_id
_entity_poly.type
_entity_poly.pdbx_seq_one_letter_code
_entity_poly.pdbx_strand_id
1 'polypeptide(L)'
;MLANAFVDNAKVMAKGQITIPKDVREVLGVSSGDRVTFVVEGNTVRMVNSAVYAMQLLQQEMAGEAQRAGLTGEEDVMALVKELRDEDEKP
;
A
#
# COMPACT_ATOMS: atom_id res chain seq x y z
N MET A 1 18.40 17.66 10.31
CA MET A 1 18.96 16.66 9.37
C MET A 1 18.57 17.09 7.98
N LEU A 2 19.54 17.44 7.13
CA LEU A 2 19.27 17.87 5.76
C LEU A 2 18.71 16.68 5.01
N ALA A 3 17.47 16.79 4.53
CA ALA A 3 16.89 15.81 3.64
C ALA A 3 17.79 15.71 2.41
N ASN A 4 18.24 14.50 2.08
CA ASN A 4 18.84 14.21 0.78
C ASN A 4 17.74 14.33 -0.29
N ALA A 5 17.29 15.55 -0.55
CA ALA A 5 16.34 15.85 -1.60
C ALA A 5 17.09 15.81 -2.92
N PHE A 6 17.01 14.67 -3.61
CA PHE A 6 17.45 14.55 -4.99
C PHE A 6 16.34 15.08 -5.89
N VAL A 7 16.64 16.12 -6.66
CA VAL A 7 15.71 16.72 -7.62
C VAL A 7 16.27 16.44 -9.00
N ASP A 8 15.53 15.68 -9.79
CA ASP A 8 15.91 15.32 -11.15
C ASP A 8 14.74 15.58 -12.11
N ASN A 9 15.07 15.91 -13.35
CA ASN A 9 14.10 16.23 -14.39
C ASN A 9 14.07 15.10 -15.42
N ALA A 10 12.89 14.58 -15.71
CA ALA A 10 12.71 13.56 -16.73
C ALA A 10 11.95 14.11 -17.94
N LYS A 11 12.41 13.76 -19.15
CA LYS A 11 11.73 14.13 -20.39
C LYS A 11 10.61 13.13 -20.70
N VAL A 12 9.44 13.65 -21.01
CA VAL A 12 8.34 12.86 -21.57
C VAL A 12 8.67 12.53 -23.02
N MET A 13 8.74 11.25 -23.34
CA MET A 13 9.02 10.75 -24.68
C MET A 13 7.76 10.78 -25.55
N ALA A 14 7.91 10.62 -26.87
CA ALA A 14 6.82 10.76 -27.84
C ALA A 14 5.58 9.88 -27.56
N LYS A 15 5.76 8.77 -26.83
CA LYS A 15 4.68 7.84 -26.43
C LYS A 15 4.11 8.13 -25.04
N GLY A 16 4.38 9.29 -24.44
CA GLY A 16 3.98 9.61 -23.08
C GLY A 16 4.75 8.85 -21.99
N GLN A 17 5.85 8.19 -22.36
CA GLN A 17 6.69 7.44 -21.42
C GLN A 17 7.69 8.36 -20.73
N ILE A 18 7.93 8.11 -19.45
CA ILE A 18 8.97 8.74 -18.63
C ILE A 18 9.88 7.64 -18.10
N THR A 19 11.19 7.87 -18.13
CA THR A 19 12.16 6.96 -17.51
C THR A 19 12.36 7.34 -16.04
N ILE A 20 12.26 6.38 -15.13
CA ILE A 20 12.57 6.58 -13.72
C ILE A 20 14.07 6.35 -13.52
N PRO A 21 14.85 7.35 -13.07
CA PRO A 21 16.27 7.20 -12.80
C PRO A 21 16.55 6.07 -11.81
N LYS A 22 17.77 5.50 -11.87
CA LYS A 22 18.16 4.36 -11.02
C LYS A 22 18.00 4.69 -9.53
N ASP A 23 18.50 5.85 -9.10
CA ASP A 23 18.49 6.26 -7.70
C ASP A 23 17.05 6.43 -7.17
N VAL A 24 16.14 6.95 -8.00
CA VAL A 24 14.72 7.07 -7.66
C VAL A 24 14.05 5.70 -7.54
N ARG A 25 14.40 4.72 -8.40
CA ARG A 25 13.89 3.34 -8.30
C ARG A 25 14.35 2.65 -7.01
N GLU A 26 15.59 2.88 -6.59
CA GLU A 26 16.13 2.32 -5.35
C GLU A 26 15.40 2.88 -4.12
N VAL A 27 15.13 4.20 -4.08
CA VAL A 27 14.35 4.83 -3.01
C VAL A 27 12.89 4.34 -2.98
N LEU A 28 12.29 4.14 -4.16
CA LEU A 28 10.93 3.59 -4.27
C LEU A 28 10.87 2.08 -4.00
N GLY A 29 12.02 1.39 -3.98
CA GLY A 29 12.09 -0.06 -3.85
C GLY A 29 11.38 -0.80 -4.99
N VAL A 30 11.54 -0.34 -6.23
CA VAL A 30 10.91 -0.94 -7.41
C VAL A 30 11.93 -1.43 -8.44
N SER A 31 11.64 -2.57 -9.04
CA SER A 31 12.41 -3.25 -10.07
C SER A 31 11.60 -3.44 -11.34
N SER A 32 12.24 -3.99 -12.38
CA SER A 32 11.55 -4.32 -13.62
C SER A 32 10.44 -5.35 -13.35
N GLY A 33 9.21 -5.03 -13.75
CA GLY A 33 8.02 -5.86 -13.52
C GLY A 33 7.19 -5.42 -12.32
N ASP A 34 7.73 -4.57 -11.44
CA ASP A 34 6.99 -4.04 -10.31
C ASP A 34 6.00 -2.96 -10.75
N ARG A 35 4.96 -2.77 -9.93
CA ARG A 35 3.92 -1.76 -10.13
C ARG A 35 4.16 -0.56 -9.22
N VAL A 36 3.87 0.61 -9.77
CA VAL A 36 3.83 1.89 -9.04
C VAL A 36 2.41 2.44 -9.06
N THR A 37 2.02 3.09 -7.97
CA THR A 37 0.74 3.77 -7.84
C THR A 37 0.97 5.27 -7.91
N PHE A 38 0.12 5.95 -8.67
CA PHE A 38 0.10 7.42 -8.74
C PHE A 38 -1.02 7.95 -7.85
N VAL A 39 -0.65 8.75 -6.87
CA VAL A 39 -1.58 9.49 -6.01
C VAL A 39 -1.63 10.92 -6.53
N VAL A 40 -2.80 11.36 -6.96
CA VAL A 40 -3.02 12.69 -7.55
C VAL A 40 -3.79 13.55 -6.57
N GLU A 41 -3.15 14.62 -6.09
CA GLU A 41 -3.70 15.59 -5.15
C GLU A 41 -3.66 16.97 -5.80
N GLY A 42 -4.78 17.36 -6.43
CA GLY A 42 -4.87 18.59 -7.21
C GLY A 42 -3.90 18.59 -8.40
N ASN A 43 -2.92 19.49 -8.35
CA ASN A 43 -1.86 19.60 -9.37
C ASN A 43 -0.56 18.85 -8.99
N THR A 44 -0.55 18.14 -7.87
CA THR A 44 0.62 17.37 -7.42
C THR A 44 0.38 15.89 -7.68
N VAL A 45 1.36 15.23 -8.30
CA VAL A 45 1.35 13.78 -8.50
C VAL A 45 2.49 13.18 -7.67
N ARG A 46 2.15 12.24 -6.79
CA ARG A 46 3.10 11.47 -5.99
C ARG A 46 3.12 10.03 -6.49
N MET A 47 4.30 9.46 -6.65
CA MET A 47 4.48 8.06 -7.05
C MET A 47 4.92 7.24 -5.84
N VAL A 48 4.26 6.12 -5.62
CA VAL A 48 4.53 5.22 -4.48
C VAL A 48 4.59 3.76 -4.95
N ASN A 49 5.29 2.91 -4.20
CA ASN A 49 5.28 1.47 -4.45
C ASN A 49 3.87 0.91 -4.22
N SER A 50 3.31 0.22 -5.22
CA SER A 50 1.91 -0.24 -5.14
C SER A 50 1.65 -1.26 -4.04
N ALA A 51 2.58 -2.18 -3.81
CA ALA A 51 2.41 -3.23 -2.81
C ALA A 51 2.45 -2.63 -1.40
N VAL A 52 3.42 -1.75 -1.15
CA VAL A 52 3.53 -1.04 0.13
C VAL A 52 2.31 -0.17 0.37
N TYR A 53 1.85 0.56 -0.65
CA TYR A 53 0.68 1.43 -0.53
C TYR A 53 -0.61 0.64 -0.24
N ALA A 54 -0.82 -0.48 -0.93
CA ALA A 54 -1.99 -1.34 -0.69
C ALA A 54 -1.99 -1.89 0.74
N MET A 55 -0.84 -2.35 1.24
CA MET A 55 -0.71 -2.83 2.62
C MET A 55 -0.95 -1.71 3.65
N GLN A 56 -0.45 -0.50 3.38
CA GLN A 56 -0.69 0.65 4.26
C GLN A 56 -2.17 1.03 4.31
N LEU A 57 -2.85 1.05 3.16
CA LEU A 57 -4.28 1.32 3.09
C LEU A 57 -5.07 0.26 3.85
N LEU A 58 -4.77 -1.02 3.63
CA LEU A 58 -5.40 -2.14 4.33
C LEU A 58 -5.17 -2.04 5.85
N GLN A 59 -3.95 -1.73 6.30
CA GLN A 59 -3.67 -1.53 7.72
C GLN A 59 -4.43 -0.34 8.32
N GLN A 60 -4.59 0.75 7.57
CA GLN A 60 -5.37 1.90 8.01
C GLN A 60 -6.86 1.59 8.12
N GLU A 61 -7.42 0.86 7.14
CA GLU A 61 -8.82 0.43 7.19
C GLU A 61 -9.07 -0.55 8.33
N MET A 62 -8.14 -1.48 8.57
CA MET A 62 -8.20 -2.43 9.68
C MET A 62 -7.93 -1.80 11.05
N ALA A 63 -7.39 -0.58 11.11
CA ALA A 63 -7.14 0.11 12.37
C ALA A 63 -8.47 0.39 13.08
N GLY A 64 -8.58 -0.10 14.32
CA GLY A 64 -9.81 0.06 15.09
C GLY A 64 -10.91 -0.95 14.75
N GLU A 65 -10.74 -1.80 13.73
CA GLU A 65 -11.76 -2.81 13.38
C GLU A 65 -11.85 -3.90 14.45
N ALA A 66 -10.73 -4.30 15.06
CA ALA A 66 -10.76 -5.25 16.18
C ALA A 66 -11.61 -4.72 17.35
N GLN A 67 -11.45 -3.44 17.71
CA GLN A 67 -12.28 -2.81 18.74
C GLN A 67 -13.75 -2.68 18.33
N ARG A 68 -14.02 -2.36 17.05
CA ARG A 68 -15.41 -2.27 16.53
C ARG A 68 -16.09 -3.63 16.46
N ALA A 69 -15.34 -4.68 16.15
CA ALA A 69 -15.81 -6.06 16.15
C ALA A 69 -15.89 -6.67 17.55
N GLY A 70 -15.53 -5.93 18.61
CA GLY A 70 -15.53 -6.42 19.99
C GLY A 70 -14.44 -7.46 20.29
N LEU A 71 -13.43 -7.58 19.43
CA LEU A 71 -12.31 -8.50 19.57
C LEU A 71 -11.23 -7.84 20.45
N THR A 72 -11.26 -8.13 21.74
CA THR A 72 -10.36 -7.50 22.74
C THR A 72 -9.29 -8.45 23.28
N GLY A 73 -9.46 -9.75 23.08
CA GLY A 73 -8.50 -10.78 23.50
C GLY A 73 -8.53 -12.04 22.64
N GLU A 74 -7.62 -12.96 22.94
CA GLU A 74 -7.46 -14.23 22.21
C GLU A 74 -8.73 -15.10 22.23
N GLU A 75 -9.52 -15.03 23.31
CA GLU A 75 -10.77 -15.79 23.45
C GLU A 75 -11.83 -15.33 22.45
N ASP A 76 -11.97 -14.00 22.25
CA ASP A 76 -12.89 -13.42 21.26
C ASP A 76 -12.49 -13.83 19.83
N VAL A 77 -11.18 -13.86 19.55
CA VAL A 77 -10.64 -14.30 18.26
C VAL A 77 -10.92 -15.78 18.02
N MET A 78 -10.73 -16.64 19.02
CA MET A 78 -11.03 -18.07 18.91
C MET A 78 -12.53 -18.33 18.70
N ALA A 79 -13.39 -17.58 19.38
CA ALA A 79 -14.84 -17.67 19.19
C ALA A 79 -15.25 -17.30 17.76
N LEU A 80 -14.73 -16.20 17.23
CA LEU A 80 -14.99 -15.76 15.84
C LEU A 80 -14.51 -16.79 14.81
N VAL A 81 -13.30 -17.31 14.96
CA VAL A 81 -12.74 -18.31 14.03
C VAL A 81 -13.55 -19.61 14.07
N LYS A 82 -14.07 -19.99 15.23
CA LYS A 82 -14.93 -21.16 15.37
C LYS A 82 -16.27 -20.94 14.67
N GLU A 83 -16.89 -19.79 14.87
CA GLU A 83 -18.17 -19.44 14.24
C GLU A 83 -18.09 -19.45 12.70
N LEU A 84 -17.03 -18.85 12.13
CA LEU A 84 -16.80 -18.85 10.67
C LEU A 84 -16.59 -20.26 10.11
N ARG A 85 -15.87 -21.13 10.82
CA ARG A 85 -15.68 -22.53 10.40
C ARG A 85 -16.98 -23.33 10.43
N ASP A 86 -17.82 -23.08 11.42
CA ASP A 86 -19.12 -23.75 11.56
C ASP A 86 -20.16 -23.21 10.55
N GLU A 87 -20.01 -21.98 10.06
CA GLU A 87 -20.83 -21.42 8.96
C GLU A 87 -20.49 -22.04 7.59
N ASP A 88 -19.21 -22.28 7.30
CA ASP A 88 -18.77 -22.94 6.06
C ASP A 88 -19.19 -24.44 6.00
N GLU A 89 -19.56 -25.03 7.14
CA GLU A 89 -20.09 -26.40 7.25
C GLU A 89 -21.63 -26.50 7.15
N LYS A 90 -22.36 -25.38 7.05
CA LYS A 90 -23.80 -25.41 6.79
C LYS A 90 -24.07 -25.56 5.27
N PRO A 91 -24.91 -26.52 4.85
CA PRO A 91 -25.17 -26.83 3.44
C PRO A 91 -25.98 -25.74 2.72
#